data_AF-A0A351I347-F1
#
_entry.id   AF-A0A351I347-F1
#
_cell.length_a   1.000
_cell.length_b   1.000
_cell.length_c   1.000
_cell.angle_alpha   90.00
_cell.angle_beta   90.00
_cell.angle_gamma   90.00
#
_symmetry.space_group_name_H-M   'P 1'
#
loop_
_entity.id
_entity.type
_entity.pdbx_description
1 polymer ?
#
loop_
_entity_poly.entity_id
_entity_poly.type
_entity_poly.pdbx_seq_one_letter_code
_entity_poly.pdbx_strand_id
1 'polypeptide(L)'
;AGEAFDKVAKLLGLGFPGGPVIERTARAGDPGAIGFPLAQMRDGASDFSFSGIKTAVALHVKRHGPLSPGQVADVAASFQAAVVKMLVRKTVRAALRLGVKRVVLTGGVAANGPLRAALAREAEAHGIRLHVPPPHLCTDNAAMIAHVGARMLRAGRASGAGRANPALALRSWA
;
A
#
# COMPACT_ATOMS: atom_id res chain seq x y z
N ALA A 1 2.00 -4.40 0.68
CA ALA A 1 1.05 -4.09 -0.42
C ALA A 1 1.72 -4.10 -1.79
N GLY A 2 2.82 -3.36 -2.02
CA GLY A 2 3.46 -3.27 -3.34
C GLY A 2 3.79 -4.63 -3.97
N GLU A 3 4.49 -5.49 -3.25
CA GLU A 3 4.79 -6.87 -3.68
C GLU A 3 3.53 -7.69 -4.01
N ALA A 4 2.40 -7.43 -3.36
CA ALA A 4 1.14 -8.09 -3.70
C ALA A 4 0.57 -7.61 -5.03
N PHE A 5 0.68 -6.31 -5.34
CA PHE A 5 0.35 -5.80 -6.66
C PHE A 5 1.25 -6.41 -7.73
N ASP A 6 2.56 -6.51 -7.49
CA ASP A 6 3.52 -7.11 -8.45
C ASP A 6 3.21 -8.59 -8.70
N LYS A 7 2.92 -9.35 -7.62
CA LYS A 7 2.57 -10.76 -7.75
C LYS A 7 1.27 -10.97 -8.51
N VAL A 8 0.24 -10.18 -8.23
CA VAL A 8 -1.06 -10.28 -8.92
C VAL A 8 -0.96 -9.84 -10.37
N ALA A 9 -0.22 -8.76 -10.67
CA ALA A 9 0.04 -8.34 -12.05
C ALA A 9 0.71 -9.46 -12.85
N LYS A 10 1.71 -10.14 -12.26
CA LYS A 10 2.36 -11.30 -12.89
C LYS A 10 1.39 -12.47 -13.11
N LEU A 11 0.52 -12.78 -12.14
CA LEU A 11 -0.48 -13.84 -12.28
C LEU A 11 -1.50 -13.57 -13.40
N LEU A 12 -1.80 -12.30 -13.65
CA LEU A 12 -2.71 -11.85 -14.70
C LEU A 12 -2.02 -11.57 -16.05
N GLY A 13 -0.70 -11.80 -16.15
CA GLY A 13 0.05 -11.53 -17.38
C GLY A 13 0.19 -10.04 -17.74
N LEU A 14 0.06 -9.12 -16.78
CA LEU A 14 0.03 -7.67 -17.00
C LEU A 14 1.41 -6.97 -16.97
N GLY A 15 2.46 -7.70 -16.60
CA GLY A 15 3.84 -7.17 -16.52
C GLY A 15 4.19 -6.48 -15.19
N PHE A 16 5.18 -5.60 -15.23
CA PHE A 16 5.78 -4.91 -14.07
C PHE A 16 6.07 -3.43 -14.42
N PRO A 17 5.98 -2.47 -13.48
CA PRO A 17 5.59 -2.59 -12.07
C PRO A 17 4.09 -2.84 -11.89
N GLY A 18 3.74 -3.67 -10.92
CA GLY A 18 2.40 -4.21 -10.73
C GLY A 18 1.36 -3.17 -10.31
N GLY A 19 1.75 -2.18 -9.48
CA GLY A 19 0.84 -1.15 -9.01
C GLY A 19 0.16 -0.37 -10.16
N PRO A 20 0.94 0.32 -11.02
CA PRO A 20 0.40 1.08 -12.13
C PRO A 20 -0.38 0.24 -13.16
N VAL A 21 0.07 -0.97 -13.49
CA VAL A 21 -0.63 -1.82 -14.47
C VAL A 21 -1.96 -2.30 -13.92
N ILE A 22 -2.02 -2.75 -12.66
CA ILE A 22 -3.27 -3.17 -12.02
C ILE A 22 -4.25 -2.00 -11.97
N GLU A 23 -3.79 -0.80 -11.60
CA GLU A 23 -4.66 0.37 -11.55
C GLU A 23 -5.23 0.75 -12.92
N ARG A 24 -4.44 0.66 -14.00
CA ARG A 24 -4.95 0.92 -15.34
C ARG A 24 -5.98 -0.13 -15.76
N THR A 25 -5.68 -1.41 -15.56
CA THR A 25 -6.59 -2.52 -15.92
C THR A 25 -7.89 -2.47 -15.11
N ALA A 26 -7.80 -2.16 -13.80
CA ALA A 26 -8.94 -2.08 -12.90
C ALA A 26 -10.00 -1.05 -13.32
N ARG A 27 -9.65 -0.04 -14.14
CA ARG A 27 -10.62 0.98 -14.62
C ARG A 27 -11.70 0.39 -15.52
N ALA A 28 -11.42 -0.75 -16.16
CA ALA A 28 -12.35 -1.42 -17.07
C ALA A 28 -13.12 -2.57 -16.40
N GLY A 29 -12.90 -2.81 -15.09
CA GLY A 29 -13.51 -3.91 -14.35
C GLY A 29 -14.45 -3.45 -13.26
N ASP A 30 -15.28 -4.36 -12.78
CA ASP A 30 -16.14 -4.15 -11.64
C ASP A 30 -15.40 -4.50 -10.32
N PRO A 31 -15.22 -3.53 -9.39
CA PRO A 31 -14.61 -3.80 -8.09
C PRO A 31 -15.45 -4.71 -7.17
N GLY A 32 -16.72 -4.96 -7.51
CA GLY A 32 -17.63 -5.85 -6.81
C GLY A 32 -17.75 -7.26 -7.38
N ALA A 33 -17.15 -7.54 -8.54
CA ALA A 33 -17.32 -8.82 -9.24
C ALA A 33 -16.82 -10.03 -8.44
N ILE A 34 -15.77 -9.87 -7.63
CA ILE A 34 -15.14 -10.97 -6.89
C ILE A 34 -14.90 -10.60 -5.43
N GLY A 35 -15.51 -11.36 -4.52
CA GLY A 35 -15.30 -11.23 -3.09
C GLY A 35 -13.97 -11.83 -2.62
N PHE A 36 -12.89 -11.03 -2.63
CA PHE A 36 -11.61 -11.47 -2.07
C PHE A 36 -11.54 -11.32 -0.53
N PRO A 37 -10.92 -12.29 0.17
CA PRO A 37 -10.86 -12.26 1.63
C PRO A 37 -9.95 -11.13 2.14
N LEU A 38 -10.40 -10.46 3.20
CA LEU A 38 -9.60 -9.48 3.94
C LEU A 38 -9.00 -10.15 5.17
N ALA A 39 -7.67 -10.07 5.33
CA ALA A 39 -7.02 -10.61 6.51
C ALA A 39 -7.43 -9.82 7.77
N GLN A 40 -8.01 -10.52 8.74
CA GLN A 40 -8.29 -9.98 10.07
C GLN A 40 -7.34 -10.61 11.09
N MET A 41 -6.68 -9.77 11.87
CA MET A 41 -5.82 -10.22 12.97
C MET A 41 -6.71 -10.45 14.19
N ARG A 42 -6.62 -11.65 14.79
CA ARG A 42 -7.50 -12.08 15.90
C ARG A 42 -7.21 -11.37 17.22
N ASP A 43 -5.98 -10.88 17.38
CA ASP A 43 -5.47 -10.18 18.55
C ASP A 43 -5.75 -8.66 18.55
N GLY A 44 -6.41 -8.14 17.52
CA GLY A 44 -6.66 -6.71 17.38
C GLY A 44 -5.43 -5.89 16.95
N ALA A 45 -4.32 -6.54 16.56
CA ALA A 45 -3.13 -5.89 16.06
C ALA A 45 -3.41 -5.09 14.77
N SER A 46 -2.63 -4.02 14.59
CA SER A 46 -2.70 -3.18 13.38
C SER A 46 -1.85 -3.71 12.23
N ASP A 47 -1.39 -4.95 12.34
CA ASP A 47 -0.55 -5.62 11.34
C ASP A 47 -1.32 -5.91 10.05
N PHE A 48 -0.58 -6.04 8.96
CA PHE A 48 -1.13 -6.33 7.64
C PHE A 48 -0.72 -7.73 7.19
N SER A 49 -1.62 -8.43 6.51
CA SER A 49 -1.28 -9.64 5.76
C SER A 49 -1.87 -9.57 4.36
N PHE A 50 -1.00 -9.77 3.37
CA PHE A 50 -1.37 -9.79 1.95
C PHE A 50 -1.18 -11.18 1.32
N SER A 51 -0.66 -12.17 2.05
CA SER A 51 -0.45 -13.52 1.51
C SER A 51 -1.76 -14.19 1.12
N GLY A 52 -2.76 -14.12 2.00
CA GLY A 52 -4.08 -14.74 1.77
C GLY A 52 -4.77 -14.23 0.52
N ILE A 53 -4.75 -12.92 0.26
CA ILE A 53 -5.37 -12.34 -0.94
C ILE A 53 -4.62 -12.72 -2.22
N LYS A 54 -3.28 -12.80 -2.20
CA LYS A 54 -2.49 -13.30 -3.34
C LYS A 54 -2.86 -14.74 -3.67
N THR A 55 -2.99 -15.59 -2.65
CA THR A 55 -3.42 -16.98 -2.83
C THR A 55 -4.84 -17.08 -3.36
N ALA A 56 -5.77 -16.28 -2.84
CA ALA A 56 -7.16 -16.25 -3.32
C ALA A 56 -7.26 -15.87 -4.80
N VAL A 57 -6.49 -14.86 -5.24
CA VAL A 57 -6.40 -14.49 -6.66
C VAL A 57 -5.82 -15.63 -7.49
N ALA A 58 -4.73 -16.26 -7.05
CA ALA A 58 -4.11 -17.38 -7.78
C ALA A 58 -5.08 -18.57 -7.93
N LEU A 59 -5.85 -18.89 -6.88
CA LEU A 59 -6.88 -19.93 -6.92
C LEU A 59 -8.03 -19.56 -7.84
N HIS A 60 -8.45 -18.29 -7.84
CA HIS A 60 -9.49 -17.80 -8.75
C HIS A 60 -9.05 -17.97 -10.21
N VAL A 61 -7.85 -17.49 -10.58
CA VAL A 61 -7.30 -17.65 -11.94
C VAL A 61 -7.18 -19.13 -12.32
N LYS A 62 -6.65 -19.97 -11.43
CA LYS A 62 -6.51 -21.42 -11.68
C LYS A 62 -7.85 -22.11 -11.93
N ARG A 63 -8.91 -21.73 -11.21
CA ARG A 63 -10.24 -22.36 -11.32
C ARG A 63 -10.93 -22.04 -12.65
N HIS A 64 -10.74 -20.84 -13.18
CA HIS A 64 -11.43 -20.38 -14.39
C HIS A 64 -10.63 -20.62 -15.67
N GLY A 65 -9.34 -20.98 -15.56
CA GLY A 65 -8.48 -21.16 -16.72
C GLY A 65 -8.09 -19.82 -17.35
N PRO A 66 -7.78 -19.77 -18.66
CA PRO A 66 -7.48 -18.53 -19.36
C PRO A 66 -8.63 -17.52 -19.21
N LEU A 67 -8.33 -16.36 -18.64
CA LEU A 67 -9.32 -15.30 -18.42
C LEU A 67 -9.44 -14.43 -19.67
N SER A 68 -10.66 -14.01 -19.99
CA SER A 68 -10.90 -12.96 -20.98
C SER A 68 -10.38 -11.61 -20.47
N PRO A 69 -10.15 -10.62 -21.36
CA PRO A 69 -9.74 -9.28 -20.93
C PRO A 69 -10.68 -8.64 -19.90
N GLY A 70 -12.00 -8.85 -20.02
CA GLY A 70 -12.98 -8.38 -19.05
C GLY A 70 -12.83 -9.04 -17.68
N GLN A 71 -12.65 -10.36 -17.64
CA GLN A 71 -12.41 -11.08 -16.40
C GLN A 71 -11.10 -10.68 -15.73
N VAL A 72 -10.04 -10.42 -16.51
CA VAL A 72 -8.77 -9.88 -15.99
C VAL A 72 -8.99 -8.51 -15.35
N ALA A 73 -9.80 -7.64 -15.97
CA ALA A 73 -10.14 -6.35 -15.40
C ALA A 73 -10.93 -6.47 -14.10
N ASP A 74 -11.91 -7.37 -14.03
CA ASP A 74 -12.69 -7.64 -12.81
C ASP A 74 -11.82 -8.16 -11.66
N VAL A 75 -10.88 -9.08 -11.95
CA VAL A 75 -9.91 -9.56 -10.96
C VAL A 75 -9.02 -8.42 -10.47
N ALA A 76 -8.51 -7.58 -11.37
CA ALA A 76 -7.67 -6.44 -11.01
C ALA A 76 -8.44 -5.41 -10.15
N ALA A 77 -9.67 -5.08 -10.53
CA ALA A 77 -10.53 -4.14 -9.82
C ALA A 77 -10.92 -4.66 -8.43
N SER A 78 -11.39 -5.90 -8.34
CA SER A 78 -11.77 -6.54 -7.07
C SER A 78 -10.59 -6.70 -6.12
N PHE A 79 -9.41 -7.08 -6.65
CA PHE A 79 -8.17 -7.16 -5.86
C PHE A 79 -7.76 -5.80 -5.31
N GLN A 80 -7.73 -4.77 -6.18
CA GLN A 80 -7.35 -3.42 -5.78
C GLN A 80 -8.31 -2.88 -4.71
N ALA A 81 -9.63 -3.04 -4.91
CA ALA A 81 -10.64 -2.60 -3.97
C ALA A 81 -10.46 -3.25 -2.59
N ALA A 82 -10.17 -4.56 -2.55
CA ALA A 82 -9.91 -5.28 -1.30
C ALA A 82 -8.64 -4.77 -0.58
N VAL A 83 -7.54 -4.57 -1.31
CA VAL A 83 -6.30 -4.02 -0.74
C VAL A 83 -6.49 -2.59 -0.21
N VAL A 84 -7.14 -1.72 -0.99
CA VAL A 84 -7.45 -0.34 -0.60
C VAL A 84 -8.31 -0.33 0.66
N LYS A 85 -9.39 -1.12 0.68
CA LYS A 85 -10.28 -1.23 1.84
C LYS A 85 -9.53 -1.65 3.11
N MET A 86 -8.61 -2.61 3.01
CA MET A 86 -7.82 -3.05 4.16
C MET A 86 -6.88 -1.95 4.67
N LEU A 87 -6.17 -1.27 3.76
CA LEU A 87 -5.26 -0.18 4.10
C LEU A 87 -6.00 0.97 4.80
N VAL A 88 -7.09 1.46 4.19
CA VAL A 88 -7.88 2.57 4.73
C VAL A 88 -8.42 2.24 6.13
N ARG A 89 -9.10 1.08 6.27
CA ARG A 89 -9.71 0.70 7.55
C ARG A 89 -8.67 0.57 8.67
N LYS A 90 -7.52 -0.05 8.41
CA LYS A 90 -6.48 -0.23 9.43
C LYS A 90 -5.79 1.07 9.78
N THR A 91 -5.49 1.92 8.79
CA THR A 91 -4.87 3.23 9.02
C THR A 91 -5.75 4.14 9.85
N VAL A 92 -7.04 4.27 9.51
CA VAL A 92 -7.98 5.13 10.25
C VAL A 92 -8.23 4.57 11.64
N ARG A 93 -8.43 3.26 11.79
CA ARG A 93 -8.57 2.62 13.11
C ARG A 93 -7.35 2.88 13.99
N ALA A 94 -6.14 2.76 13.44
CA ALA A 94 -4.91 3.04 14.19
C ALA A 94 -4.82 4.52 14.60
N ALA A 95 -5.17 5.44 13.69
CA ALA A 95 -5.17 6.87 13.97
C ALA A 95 -6.12 7.24 15.12
N LEU A 96 -7.35 6.72 15.08
CA LEU A 96 -8.36 6.90 16.13
C LEU A 96 -7.88 6.33 17.47
N ARG A 97 -7.38 5.09 17.47
CA ARG A 97 -6.90 4.44 18.71
C ARG A 97 -5.72 5.18 19.35
N LEU A 98 -4.84 5.76 18.54
CA LEU A 98 -3.68 6.52 19.02
C LEU A 98 -4.00 7.99 19.30
N GLY A 99 -5.22 8.45 19.03
CA GLY A 99 -5.61 9.85 19.19
C GLY A 99 -4.89 10.83 18.25
N VAL A 100 -4.30 10.36 17.15
CA VAL A 100 -3.56 11.22 16.22
C VAL A 100 -4.48 11.86 15.18
N LYS A 101 -4.28 13.15 14.91
CA LYS A 101 -5.08 13.94 13.96
C LYS A 101 -4.43 14.11 12.59
N ARG A 102 -3.25 13.53 12.39
CA ARG A 102 -2.49 13.63 11.15
C ARG A 102 -2.03 12.27 10.69
N VAL A 103 -2.27 11.95 9.42
CA VAL A 103 -1.80 10.74 8.75
C VAL A 103 -0.97 11.16 7.55
N VAL A 104 0.18 10.52 7.35
CA VAL A 104 1.01 10.69 6.16
C VAL A 104 0.95 9.41 5.34
N LEU A 105 0.58 9.51 4.05
CA LEU A 105 0.60 8.40 3.10
C LEU A 105 1.83 8.54 2.19
N THR A 106 2.75 7.59 2.26
CA THR A 106 3.99 7.56 1.45
C THR A 106 4.34 6.14 0.99
N GLY A 107 5.40 5.99 0.18
CA GLY A 107 5.82 4.74 -0.45
C GLY A 107 5.20 4.56 -1.84
N GLY A 108 5.70 3.59 -2.64
CA GLY A 108 5.25 3.41 -4.03
C GLY A 108 3.74 3.17 -4.19
N VAL A 109 3.11 2.45 -3.27
CA VAL A 109 1.66 2.20 -3.30
C VAL A 109 0.85 3.46 -3.00
N ALA A 110 1.44 4.48 -2.37
CA ALA A 110 0.79 5.78 -2.17
C ALA A 110 0.45 6.47 -3.50
N ALA A 111 1.06 6.09 -4.63
CA ALA A 111 0.71 6.63 -5.94
C ALA A 111 -0.67 6.16 -6.43
N ASN A 112 -1.26 5.13 -5.81
CA ASN A 112 -2.53 4.57 -6.24
C ASN A 112 -3.70 5.56 -6.02
N GLY A 113 -4.38 5.94 -7.10
CA GLY A 113 -5.47 6.93 -7.07
C GLY A 113 -6.63 6.51 -6.18
N PRO A 114 -7.18 5.30 -6.33
CA PRO A 114 -8.24 4.79 -5.46
C PRO A 114 -7.87 4.77 -3.98
N LEU A 115 -6.62 4.41 -3.62
CA LEU A 115 -6.14 4.50 -2.25
C LEU A 115 -6.15 5.94 -1.71
N ARG A 116 -5.60 6.89 -2.47
CA ARG A 116 -5.57 8.31 -2.08
C ARG A 116 -6.98 8.84 -1.84
N ALA A 117 -7.89 8.59 -2.79
CA ALA A 117 -9.26 9.07 -2.71
C ALA A 117 -10.02 8.45 -1.54
N ALA A 118 -9.92 7.13 -1.35
CA ALA A 118 -10.59 6.44 -0.26
C ALA A 118 -10.05 6.84 1.12
N LEU A 119 -8.73 6.96 1.27
CA LEU A 119 -8.13 7.39 2.53
C LEU A 119 -8.44 8.85 2.84
N ALA A 120 -8.48 9.74 1.84
CA ALA A 120 -8.84 11.14 2.03
C ALA A 120 -10.27 11.28 2.57
N ARG A 121 -11.24 10.64 1.91
CA ARG A 121 -12.65 10.65 2.36
C ARG A 121 -12.83 10.12 3.78
N GLU A 122 -12.23 8.97 4.06
CA GLU A 122 -12.36 8.37 5.40
C GLU A 122 -11.64 9.22 6.46
N ALA A 123 -10.44 9.74 6.16
CA ALA A 123 -9.73 10.62 7.09
C ALA A 123 -10.55 11.88 7.41
N GLU A 124 -11.13 12.52 6.40
CA GLU A 124 -11.99 13.70 6.56
C GLU A 124 -13.20 13.42 7.47
N ALA A 125 -13.89 12.29 7.25
CA ALA A 125 -15.04 11.88 8.07
C ALA A 125 -14.70 11.73 9.57
N HIS A 126 -13.43 11.45 9.90
CA HIS A 126 -12.95 11.31 11.28
C HIS A 126 -12.15 12.51 11.79
N GLY A 127 -12.14 13.64 11.06
CA GLY A 127 -11.38 14.84 11.41
C GLY A 127 -9.86 14.62 11.43
N ILE A 128 -9.36 13.71 10.60
CA ILE A 128 -7.94 13.40 10.40
C ILE A 128 -7.44 14.16 9.17
N ARG A 129 -6.37 14.93 9.32
CA ARG A 129 -5.70 15.59 8.19
C ARG A 129 -4.77 14.59 7.49
N LEU A 130 -5.07 14.28 6.24
CA LEU A 130 -4.23 13.45 5.38
C LEU A 130 -3.17 14.31 4.68
N HIS A 131 -1.91 13.90 4.77
CA HIS A 131 -0.80 14.46 4.02
C HIS A 131 -0.28 13.42 3.03
N VAL A 132 -0.19 13.78 1.76
CA VAL A 132 0.36 12.91 0.72
C VAL A 132 1.42 13.70 -0.04
N PRO A 133 2.70 13.29 -0.02
CA PRO A 133 3.73 13.95 -0.80
C PRO A 133 3.42 13.88 -2.31
N PRO A 134 4.01 14.78 -3.12
CA PRO A 134 3.97 14.63 -4.57
C PRO A 134 4.60 13.29 -4.98
N PRO A 135 4.15 12.65 -6.08
CA PRO A 135 4.55 11.29 -6.44
C PRO A 135 6.08 11.06 -6.48
N HIS A 136 6.86 12.01 -6.98
CA HIS A 136 8.32 11.92 -7.07
C HIS A 136 9.03 11.89 -5.71
N LEU A 137 8.36 12.29 -4.62
CA LEU A 137 8.86 12.17 -3.25
C LEU A 137 8.34 10.94 -2.50
N CYS A 138 7.41 10.17 -3.10
CA CYS A 138 6.89 8.94 -2.48
C CYS A 138 7.75 7.70 -2.74
N THR A 139 8.53 7.71 -3.82
CA THR A 139 9.50 6.65 -4.16
C THR A 139 10.89 6.97 -3.63
N ASP A 140 11.77 5.98 -3.57
CA ASP A 140 13.13 6.16 -3.07
C ASP A 140 13.88 7.24 -3.85
N ASN A 141 14.43 8.22 -3.12
CA ASN A 141 15.15 9.36 -3.70
C ASN A 141 16.21 9.88 -2.72
N ALA A 142 17.28 10.50 -3.23
CA ALA A 142 18.34 11.05 -2.38
C ALA A 142 17.90 12.28 -1.56
N ALA A 143 16.87 13.01 -2.00
CA ALA A 143 16.39 14.20 -1.30
C ALA A 143 15.84 13.88 0.10
N MET A 144 15.12 12.77 0.27
CA MET A 144 14.65 12.33 1.59
C MET A 144 15.80 11.97 2.53
N ILE A 145 16.86 11.36 1.99
CA ILE A 145 18.07 10.99 2.76
C ILE A 145 18.82 12.24 3.18
N ALA A 146 19.03 13.19 2.26
CA ALA A 146 19.67 14.46 2.54
C ALA A 146 18.90 15.27 3.60
N HIS A 147 17.57 15.33 3.49
CA HIS A 147 16.72 16.03 4.46
C HIS A 147 16.88 15.46 5.87
N VAL A 148 16.80 14.13 6.00
CA VAL A 148 16.94 13.45 7.29
C VAL A 148 18.36 13.62 7.85
N GLY A 149 19.40 13.42 7.02
CA GLY A 149 20.80 13.62 7.42
C GLY A 149 21.06 15.03 7.94
N ALA A 150 20.56 16.06 7.23
CA ALA A 150 20.68 17.45 7.68
C ALA A 150 19.96 17.71 9.01
N ARG A 151 18.81 17.07 9.26
CA ARG A 151 18.11 17.16 10.56
C ARG A 151 18.89 16.49 11.67
N MET A 152 19.50 15.32 11.41
CA MET A 152 20.32 14.61 12.40
C MET A 152 21.56 15.42 12.78
N LEU A 153 22.27 15.97 11.79
CA LEU A 153 23.44 16.83 12.01
C LEU A 153 23.08 18.07 12.86
N ARG A 154 21.96 18.74 12.55
CA ARG A 154 21.47 19.87 13.36
C ARG A 154 21.10 19.48 14.79
N ALA A 155 20.73 18.22 15.02
CA ALA A 155 20.45 17.69 16.36
C ALA A 155 21.72 17.16 17.06
N GLY A 156 22.92 17.44 16.54
CA GLY A 156 24.19 16.95 17.08
C GLY A 156 24.42 15.45 16.88
N ARG A 157 23.59 14.77 16.08
CA ARG A 157 23.73 13.34 15.77
C ARG A 157 24.58 13.20 14.50
N ALA A 158 25.85 12.85 14.69
CA ALA A 158 26.75 12.47 13.62
C ALA A 158 27.26 11.05 13.85
N SER A 159 27.39 10.28 12.78
CA SER A 159 27.98 8.95 12.79
C SER A 159 29.32 8.98 12.06
N GLY A 160 30.34 8.30 12.60
CA GLY A 160 31.64 8.12 11.95
C GLY A 160 31.57 7.12 10.79
N ALA A 161 32.65 6.36 10.56
CA ALA A 161 32.66 5.30 9.55
C ALA A 161 31.62 4.20 9.90
N GLY A 162 30.41 4.34 9.37
CA GLY A 162 29.29 3.44 9.65
C GLY A 162 29.35 2.16 8.82
N ARG A 163 28.82 1.07 9.37
CA ARG A 163 28.55 -0.17 8.63
C ARG A 163 27.09 -0.18 8.17
N ALA A 164 26.84 -0.68 6.97
CA ALA A 164 25.48 -0.90 6.50
C ALA A 164 24.78 -1.97 7.36
N ASN A 165 23.55 -1.69 7.78
CA ASN A 165 22.69 -2.67 8.43
C ASN A 165 21.46 -2.91 7.53
N PRO A 166 21.39 -4.04 6.80
CA PRO A 166 20.29 -4.34 5.89
C PRO A 166 18.95 -4.62 6.61
N ALA A 167 18.99 -4.85 7.93
CA ALA A 167 17.82 -5.11 8.77
C ALA A 167 17.58 -3.97 9.79
N LEU A 168 18.05 -2.75 9.51
CA LEU A 168 17.88 -1.61 10.41
C LEU A 168 16.39 -1.34 10.68
N ALA A 169 15.97 -1.51 11.93
CA ALA A 169 14.59 -1.27 12.32
C ALA A 169 14.28 0.23 12.43
N LEU A 170 13.13 0.69 11.91
CA LEU A 170 12.72 2.10 11.98
C LEU A 170 12.67 2.67 13.41
N ARG A 171 12.42 1.83 14.43
CA ARG A 171 12.40 2.26 15.84
C ARG A 171 13.77 2.76 16.33
N SER A 172 14.87 2.41 15.66
CA SER A 172 16.21 2.86 16.03
C SER A 172 16.48 4.33 15.68
N TRP A 173 15.51 5.05 15.10
CA TRP A 173 15.65 6.44 14.68
C TRP A 173 15.03 7.46 15.67
N ALA A 174 14.27 6.99 16.66
CA ALA A 174 13.71 7.82 17.73
C ALA A 174 14.83 8.23 18.70
#